data_AF-A0A7V4P2A1-F1
#
_entry.id   AF-A0A7V4P2A1-F1
#
_cell.length_a   1.000
_cell.length_b   1.000
_cell.length_c   1.000
_cell.angle_alpha   90.00
_cell.angle_beta   90.00
_cell.angle_gamma   90.00
#
_symmetry.space_group_name_H-M   'P 1'
#
loop_
_entity.id
_entity.type
_entity.pdbx_description
1 polymer ?
#
loop_
_entity_poly.entity_id
_entity_poly.type
_entity_poly.pdbx_seq_one_letter_code
_entity_poly.pdbx_strand_id
1 'polypeptide(L)'
;MIKSVPGFACVYGAVMLGLGGSAVGAGSVDVLLSRVPPDANALAVVYMEKLLASPLAKGQGWSKSLGDAYGNKVFLVPPGTRTAVTAAMLRPGDLNSVWEVSVFDLDRAPDMKQLARIESGMLDELAGRPAVWSPINAIFVLLDPQTLGVVTPAYRQFATRWVQRAESTDAGSDYLRRAVGGNADAQIVLALDARDWNSAAMVRHRLEAGGVESLSSGKVPIDAAAKVIASLLGAVLEISISDSIVGKARIEFGQPIEPLAPVARDLCLEAVNRFGIGLDDFEKWKFTTRRMSLHAEGPLSPDGLARLCSFLEPPTAHDPQLAAAAGRSAGGDAGAGDSEPSAGGPGGDTAQARTAKASKAYFDTVSRMLDRLGKLSETSSSLGNSSTWIRRDVRKIANLPLLDVDPDLVQWGTDTSAKLDEIASILAVGSIDARAASESNRAYYAVGAGWGYNYDPMVRRGASAQMRAAALAEKSKAVSEASKSIRELKLATSQIRVEMTKRYGVAF
;
A
#
# COMPACT_ATOMS: atom_id res chain seq x y z
N MET A 1 17.75 -84.76 11.19
CA MET A 1 16.40 -84.22 10.92
C MET A 1 16.52 -82.72 10.80
N ILE A 2 16.62 -82.27 9.56
CA ILE A 2 17.05 -80.93 9.13
C ILE A 2 15.98 -80.46 8.13
N LYS A 3 15.44 -79.25 8.26
CA LYS A 3 14.60 -78.65 7.22
C LYS A 3 15.33 -77.47 6.55
N SER A 4 16.01 -77.86 5.47
CA SER A 4 16.41 -77.18 4.23
C SER A 4 15.88 -75.76 3.92
N VAL A 5 16.82 -74.89 3.54
CA VAL A 5 16.76 -73.70 2.65
C VAL A 5 17.27 -74.18 1.25
N PRO A 6 16.87 -73.72 0.01
CA PRO A 6 16.87 -72.32 -0.52
C PRO A 6 15.87 -71.99 -1.70
N GLY A 7 15.91 -70.75 -2.25
CA GLY A 7 15.66 -70.53 -3.71
C GLY A 7 14.76 -69.37 -4.21
N PHE A 8 15.40 -68.32 -4.75
CA PHE A 8 15.15 -67.53 -5.99
C PHE A 8 13.73 -67.18 -6.55
N ALA A 9 13.52 -65.86 -6.72
CA ALA A 9 13.09 -65.06 -7.90
C ALA A 9 11.91 -65.44 -8.83
N CYS A 10 11.00 -64.47 -9.03
CA CYS A 10 10.20 -64.13 -10.25
C CYS A 10 9.52 -62.76 -9.92
N VAL A 11 9.74 -61.58 -10.52
CA VAL A 11 9.87 -61.08 -11.90
C VAL A 11 8.65 -61.36 -12.79
N TYR A 12 7.69 -60.43 -12.77
CA TYR A 12 6.88 -59.87 -13.87
C TYR A 12 6.26 -58.58 -13.28
N GLY A 13 6.37 -57.37 -13.83
CA GLY A 13 6.52 -56.97 -15.23
C GLY A 13 5.18 -56.45 -15.75
N ALA A 14 4.80 -55.22 -15.38
CA ALA A 14 3.72 -54.48 -16.04
C ALA A 14 4.10 -52.99 -16.13
N VAL A 15 4.37 -52.60 -17.38
CA VAL A 15 4.52 -51.24 -17.89
C VAL A 15 3.21 -50.48 -17.65
N MET A 16 3.26 -49.36 -16.92
CA MET A 16 2.25 -48.30 -17.03
C MET A 16 2.87 -47.14 -17.79
N LEU A 17 2.51 -47.09 -19.07
CA LEU A 17 2.62 -45.92 -19.94
C LEU A 17 1.96 -44.72 -19.27
N GLY A 18 2.67 -43.60 -19.27
CA GLY A 18 2.16 -42.34 -18.78
C GLY A 18 1.01 -41.82 -19.62
N LEU A 19 0.00 -41.26 -18.94
CA LEU A 19 -0.91 -40.23 -19.43
C LEU A 19 -1.47 -39.51 -18.19
N GLY A 20 -1.23 -38.19 -18.10
CA GLY A 20 -2.05 -37.22 -17.38
C GLY A 20 -2.01 -37.26 -15.83
N GLY A 21 -1.47 -36.28 -15.12
CA GLY A 21 -0.96 -35.00 -15.56
C GLY A 21 -0.15 -34.36 -14.44
N SER A 22 0.92 -33.69 -14.83
CA SER A 22 1.52 -32.66 -14.01
C SER A 22 0.44 -31.61 -13.77
N ALA A 23 -0.11 -31.56 -12.56
CA ALA A 23 -0.76 -30.35 -12.09
C ALA A 23 0.34 -29.31 -11.84
N VAL A 24 0.93 -28.77 -12.92
CA VAL A 24 1.47 -27.41 -12.91
C VAL A 24 0.24 -26.51 -13.00
N GLY A 25 -0.50 -26.43 -11.90
CA GLY A 25 -1.69 -25.61 -11.75
C GLY A 25 -1.31 -24.35 -10.98
N ALA A 26 -1.73 -23.19 -11.51
CA ALA A 26 -1.84 -21.88 -10.86
C ALA A 26 -0.90 -21.63 -9.66
N GLY A 27 0.09 -20.74 -9.84
CA GLY A 27 1.12 -20.46 -8.83
C GLY A 27 0.50 -20.24 -7.45
N SER A 28 0.72 -21.18 -6.53
CA SER A 28 0.27 -21.01 -5.16
C SER A 28 0.93 -19.76 -4.58
N VAL A 29 0.22 -19.05 -3.70
CA VAL A 29 0.77 -17.87 -3.02
C VAL A 29 2.12 -18.16 -2.36
N ASP A 30 2.35 -19.41 -1.93
CA ASP A 30 3.62 -19.88 -1.38
C ASP A 30 4.80 -19.76 -2.37
N VAL A 31 4.57 -20.00 -3.67
CA VAL A 31 5.58 -19.83 -4.71
C VAL A 31 5.95 -18.34 -4.81
N LEU A 32 4.97 -17.44 -4.86
CA LEU A 32 5.22 -16.00 -4.90
C LEU A 32 5.92 -15.51 -3.63
N LEU A 33 5.49 -16.02 -2.46
CA LEU A 33 6.13 -15.72 -1.19
C LEU A 33 7.59 -16.15 -1.20
N SER A 34 7.94 -17.32 -1.76
CA SER A 34 9.33 -17.80 -1.83
C SER A 34 10.29 -16.88 -2.61
N ARG A 35 9.74 -15.95 -3.39
CA ARG A 35 10.47 -14.94 -4.17
C ARG A 35 10.62 -13.60 -3.44
N VAL A 36 10.03 -13.43 -2.25
CA VAL A 36 10.12 -12.19 -1.47
C VAL A 36 11.50 -12.09 -0.77
N PRO A 37 12.13 -10.89 -0.69
CA PRO A 37 13.35 -10.73 0.08
C PRO A 37 13.19 -11.12 1.56
N PRO A 38 14.18 -11.79 2.17
CA PRO A 38 14.06 -12.32 3.53
C PRO A 38 14.00 -11.24 4.61
N ASP A 39 14.53 -10.05 4.33
CA ASP A 39 14.52 -8.88 5.21
C ASP A 39 13.22 -8.08 5.14
N ALA A 40 12.21 -8.53 4.38
CA ALA A 40 10.88 -7.92 4.37
C ALA A 40 10.27 -7.89 5.79
N ASN A 41 9.79 -6.73 6.21
CA ASN A 41 9.02 -6.57 7.44
C ASN A 41 7.56 -6.19 7.19
N ALA A 42 7.16 -5.95 5.93
CA ALA A 42 5.78 -5.73 5.55
C ALA A 42 5.43 -6.54 4.29
N LEU A 43 4.15 -6.93 4.20
CA LEU A 43 3.63 -7.76 3.12
C LEU A 43 2.19 -7.35 2.79
N ALA A 44 1.85 -7.33 1.50
CA ALA A 44 0.50 -7.28 0.97
C ALA A 44 0.30 -8.45 0.02
N VAL A 45 -0.82 -9.15 0.15
CA VAL A 45 -1.26 -10.19 -0.78
C VAL A 45 -2.62 -9.81 -1.31
N VAL A 46 -2.78 -9.85 -2.63
CA VAL A 46 -4.06 -9.61 -3.31
C VAL A 46 -4.39 -10.83 -4.16
N TYR A 47 -5.43 -11.55 -3.77
CA TYR A 47 -5.99 -12.68 -4.51
C TYR A 47 -6.97 -12.14 -5.57
N MET A 48 -6.45 -11.69 -6.70
CA MET A 48 -7.23 -10.97 -7.71
C MET A 48 -8.36 -11.82 -8.29
N GLU A 49 -8.13 -13.10 -8.58
CA GLU A 49 -9.20 -13.99 -9.06
C GLU A 49 -10.37 -14.08 -8.07
N LYS A 50 -10.07 -14.24 -6.78
CA LYS A 50 -11.10 -14.26 -5.72
C LYS A 50 -11.81 -12.91 -5.61
N LEU A 51 -11.06 -11.81 -5.71
CA LEU A 51 -11.60 -10.44 -5.67
C LEU A 51 -12.58 -10.19 -6.80
N LEU A 52 -12.22 -10.52 -8.04
CA LEU A 52 -13.07 -10.31 -9.21
C LEU A 52 -14.23 -11.30 -9.29
N ALA A 53 -14.11 -12.45 -8.64
CA ALA A 53 -15.21 -13.39 -8.49
C ALA A 53 -16.30 -12.92 -7.51
N SER A 54 -16.01 -11.93 -6.65
CA SER A 54 -16.96 -11.46 -5.64
C SER A 54 -18.22 -10.83 -6.24
N PRO A 55 -19.39 -10.96 -5.57
CA PRO A 55 -20.64 -10.33 -6.00
C PRO A 55 -20.53 -8.82 -6.23
N LEU A 56 -19.88 -8.09 -5.31
CA LEU A 56 -19.69 -6.65 -5.43
C LEU A 56 -18.86 -6.29 -6.67
N ALA A 57 -17.75 -6.99 -6.91
CA ALA A 57 -16.90 -6.75 -8.07
C ALA A 57 -17.63 -7.01 -9.38
N LYS A 58 -18.44 -8.08 -9.44
CA LYS A 58 -19.29 -8.38 -10.62
C LYS A 58 -20.38 -7.33 -10.82
N GLY A 59 -21.09 -6.96 -9.74
CA GLY A 59 -22.17 -5.97 -9.79
C GLY A 59 -21.70 -4.57 -10.19
N GLN A 60 -20.48 -4.20 -9.79
CA GLN A 60 -19.86 -2.91 -10.17
C GLN A 60 -19.00 -2.98 -11.44
N GLY A 61 -18.93 -4.15 -12.08
CA GLY A 61 -18.16 -4.32 -13.33
C GLY A 61 -16.66 -4.10 -13.18
N TRP A 62 -16.07 -4.41 -12.01
CA TRP A 62 -14.65 -4.14 -11.72
C TRP A 62 -13.69 -4.76 -12.73
N SER A 63 -14.01 -5.93 -13.29
CA SER A 63 -13.19 -6.55 -14.34
C SER A 63 -13.11 -5.69 -15.62
N LYS A 64 -14.24 -5.08 -16.02
CA LYS A 64 -14.30 -4.17 -17.18
C LYS A 64 -13.61 -2.85 -16.88
N SER A 65 -13.81 -2.33 -15.67
CA SER A 65 -13.16 -1.11 -15.26
C SER A 65 -11.71 -1.30 -14.85
N LEU A 66 -11.17 -2.52 -14.69
CA LEU A 66 -9.80 -2.76 -14.25
C LEU A 66 -8.78 -2.32 -15.28
N GLY A 67 -9.04 -2.47 -16.58
CA GLY A 67 -8.18 -1.93 -17.63
C GLY A 67 -8.15 -0.39 -17.59
N ASP A 68 -9.32 0.23 -17.47
CA ASP A 68 -9.46 1.69 -17.36
C ASP A 68 -8.93 2.21 -16.02
N ALA A 69 -9.15 1.51 -14.93
CA ALA A 69 -8.72 1.80 -13.56
C ALA A 69 -7.23 1.53 -13.36
N TYR A 70 -6.62 0.60 -14.10
CA TYR A 70 -5.18 0.43 -14.17
C TYR A 70 -4.56 1.57 -14.99
N GLY A 71 -5.15 1.91 -16.13
CA GLY A 71 -4.79 3.10 -16.91
C GLY A 71 -4.95 4.41 -16.13
N ASN A 72 -5.96 4.48 -15.26
CA ASN A 72 -6.32 5.62 -14.42
C ASN A 72 -5.87 5.47 -12.95
N LYS A 73 -5.00 4.48 -12.66
CA LYS A 73 -4.34 4.14 -11.37
C LYS A 73 -5.23 4.04 -10.11
N VAL A 74 -6.47 3.59 -10.24
CA VAL A 74 -7.35 3.23 -9.11
C VAL A 74 -7.01 1.83 -8.56
N PHE A 75 -6.53 0.91 -9.40
CA PHE A 75 -6.02 -0.40 -9.00
C PHE A 75 -4.58 -0.58 -9.47
N LEU A 76 -3.70 -0.99 -8.55
CA LEU A 76 -2.24 -1.01 -8.72
C LEU A 76 -1.71 -2.42 -9.01
N VAL A 77 -2.51 -3.22 -9.72
CA VAL A 77 -2.15 -4.60 -10.07
C VAL A 77 -2.26 -4.74 -11.58
N PRO A 78 -1.21 -5.23 -12.27
CA PRO A 78 -1.25 -5.46 -13.72
C PRO A 78 -2.50 -6.24 -14.12
N PRO A 79 -3.21 -5.85 -15.19
CA PRO A 79 -4.34 -6.62 -15.70
C PRO A 79 -3.91 -8.05 -16.01
N GLY A 80 -4.77 -9.04 -15.81
CA GLY A 80 -4.41 -10.46 -15.97
C GLY A 80 -3.63 -11.05 -14.80
N THR A 81 -3.36 -10.29 -13.74
CA THR A 81 -2.80 -10.86 -12.50
C THR A 81 -3.82 -11.79 -11.83
N ARG A 82 -3.39 -13.00 -11.46
CA ARG A 82 -4.15 -13.94 -10.63
C ARG A 82 -3.95 -13.67 -9.14
N THR A 83 -2.68 -13.53 -8.75
CA THR A 83 -2.26 -13.23 -7.38
C THR A 83 -1.11 -12.23 -7.44
N ALA A 84 -1.18 -11.20 -6.60
CA ALA A 84 -0.08 -10.25 -6.38
C ALA A 84 0.45 -10.40 -4.96
N VAL A 85 1.78 -10.42 -4.82
CA VAL A 85 2.46 -10.32 -3.53
C VAL A 85 3.38 -9.12 -3.59
N THR A 86 3.20 -8.17 -2.67
CA THR A 86 4.10 -7.03 -2.48
C THR A 86 4.75 -7.14 -1.11
N ALA A 87 6.06 -6.98 -1.05
CA ALA A 87 6.82 -6.96 0.17
C ALA A 87 7.64 -5.68 0.27
N ALA A 88 7.88 -5.21 1.48
CA ALA A 88 8.69 -4.03 1.71
C ALA A 88 9.52 -4.16 2.98
N MET A 89 10.60 -3.36 3.02
CA MET A 89 11.31 -3.02 4.24
C MET A 89 10.90 -1.61 4.65
N LEU A 90 9.98 -1.50 5.59
CA LEU A 90 9.50 -0.24 6.13
C LEU A 90 10.37 0.22 7.30
N ARG A 91 10.64 1.52 7.37
CA ARG A 91 11.34 2.10 8.52
C ARG A 91 10.39 2.29 9.70
N PRO A 92 10.78 1.86 10.91
CA PRO A 92 10.02 2.18 12.12
C PRO A 92 9.91 3.70 12.31
N GLY A 93 8.70 4.18 12.58
CA GLY A 93 8.43 5.59 12.91
C GLY A 93 7.66 6.35 11.84
N ASP A 94 8.03 6.20 10.56
CA ASP A 94 7.38 6.88 9.44
C ASP A 94 6.73 5.94 8.42
N LEU A 95 6.98 4.62 8.53
CA LEU A 95 6.50 3.59 7.60
C LEU A 95 6.85 3.86 6.13
N ASN A 96 7.88 4.67 5.86
CA ASN A 96 8.40 4.80 4.51
C ASN A 96 9.20 3.55 4.15
N SER A 97 9.05 3.09 2.92
CA SER A 97 9.80 1.98 2.38
C SER A 97 11.26 2.38 2.09
N VAL A 98 12.18 1.51 2.49
CA VAL A 98 13.57 1.52 2.03
C VAL A 98 13.66 0.91 0.63
N TRP A 99 12.90 -0.16 0.43
CA TRP A 99 12.68 -0.83 -0.84
C TRP A 99 11.30 -1.50 -0.81
N GLU A 100 10.75 -1.72 -1.99
CA GLU A 100 9.55 -2.52 -2.23
C GLU A 100 9.81 -3.48 -3.39
N VAL A 101 9.30 -4.70 -3.26
CA VAL A 101 9.35 -5.74 -4.28
C VAL A 101 7.95 -6.30 -4.46
N SER A 102 7.50 -6.39 -5.70
CA SER A 102 6.26 -7.09 -6.04
C SER A 102 6.49 -8.23 -7.01
N VAL A 103 5.72 -9.28 -6.81
CA VAL A 103 5.73 -10.48 -7.62
C VAL A 103 4.29 -10.76 -8.02
N PHE A 104 4.04 -10.76 -9.33
CA PHE A 104 2.74 -10.97 -9.93
C PHE A 104 2.71 -12.31 -10.64
N ASP A 105 1.76 -13.17 -10.29
CA ASP A 105 1.37 -14.31 -11.12
C ASP A 105 0.39 -13.83 -12.19
N LEU A 106 0.78 -13.92 -13.45
CA LEU A 106 0.01 -13.42 -14.59
C LEU A 106 -0.66 -14.58 -15.34
N ASP A 107 -1.81 -14.30 -15.95
CA ASP A 107 -2.51 -15.24 -16.81
C ASP A 107 -1.76 -15.54 -18.12
N ARG A 108 -0.80 -14.67 -18.50
CA ARG A 108 0.03 -14.77 -19.70
C ARG A 108 1.37 -14.06 -19.54
N ALA A 109 2.33 -14.43 -20.39
CA ALA A 109 3.64 -13.79 -20.41
C ALA A 109 3.55 -12.32 -20.85
N PRO A 110 4.21 -11.38 -20.16
CA PRO A 110 4.31 -9.99 -20.60
C PRO A 110 5.34 -9.86 -21.75
N ASP A 111 5.07 -8.99 -22.72
CA ASP A 111 6.05 -8.62 -23.74
C ASP A 111 6.97 -7.52 -23.19
N MET A 112 8.19 -7.89 -22.83
CA MET A 112 9.16 -6.97 -22.23
C MET A 112 9.59 -5.84 -23.18
N LYS A 113 9.57 -6.06 -24.50
CA LYS A 113 9.91 -5.00 -25.48
C LYS A 113 8.82 -3.96 -25.55
N GLN A 114 7.58 -4.42 -25.55
CA GLN A 114 6.43 -3.54 -25.48
C GLN A 114 6.44 -2.78 -24.16
N LEU A 115 6.60 -3.48 -23.04
CA LEU A 115 6.69 -2.88 -21.71
C LEU A 115 7.72 -1.74 -21.67
N ALA A 116 8.94 -1.97 -22.19
CA ALA A 116 9.96 -0.93 -22.28
C ALA A 116 9.47 0.31 -23.04
N ARG A 117 8.75 0.14 -24.15
CA ARG A 117 8.24 1.27 -24.93
C ARG A 117 7.22 2.10 -24.15
N ILE A 118 6.28 1.44 -23.47
CA ILE A 118 5.20 2.17 -22.80
C ILE A 118 5.71 2.84 -21.52
N GLU A 119 6.58 2.17 -20.79
CA GLU A 119 7.29 2.75 -19.65
C GLU A 119 8.27 3.85 -20.05
N SER A 120 8.52 4.05 -21.35
CA SER A 120 9.65 4.86 -21.84
C SER A 120 10.98 4.41 -21.21
N GLY A 121 11.07 3.11 -20.92
CA GLY A 121 12.20 2.43 -20.30
C GLY A 121 13.16 1.81 -21.30
N MET A 122 14.18 1.18 -20.75
CA MET A 122 15.24 0.51 -21.50
C MET A 122 15.22 -0.98 -21.19
N LEU A 123 15.35 -1.80 -22.24
CA LEU A 123 15.58 -3.24 -22.08
C LEU A 123 16.93 -3.47 -21.40
N ASP A 124 16.94 -4.41 -20.47
CA ASP A 124 18.11 -4.82 -19.71
C ASP A 124 18.04 -6.34 -19.45
N GLU A 125 19.07 -6.89 -18.83
CA GLU A 125 19.12 -8.28 -18.40
C GLU A 125 19.66 -8.37 -16.96
N LEU A 126 18.86 -8.94 -16.05
CA LEU A 126 19.27 -9.19 -14.67
C LEU A 126 19.48 -10.68 -14.48
N ALA A 127 20.74 -11.09 -14.26
CA ALA A 127 21.08 -12.48 -13.95
C ALA A 127 20.51 -13.52 -14.93
N GLY A 128 20.64 -13.26 -16.24
CA GLY A 128 20.11 -14.15 -17.28
C GLY A 128 18.62 -13.94 -17.57
N ARG A 129 17.93 -13.04 -16.86
CA ARG A 129 16.50 -12.81 -17.02
C ARG A 129 16.19 -11.49 -17.72
N PRO A 130 15.25 -11.48 -18.69
CA PRO A 130 14.80 -10.24 -19.34
C PRO A 130 14.29 -9.23 -18.31
N ALA A 131 14.72 -7.99 -18.45
CA ALA A 131 14.32 -6.90 -17.57
C ALA A 131 14.05 -5.61 -18.34
N VAL A 132 13.32 -4.69 -17.70
CA VAL A 132 13.07 -3.33 -18.17
C VAL A 132 13.41 -2.39 -17.03
N TRP A 133 14.39 -1.52 -17.25
CA TRP A 133 14.62 -0.36 -16.39
C TRP A 133 13.64 0.75 -16.79
N SER A 134 12.85 1.25 -15.84
CA SER A 134 11.86 2.29 -16.10
C SER A 134 12.25 3.63 -15.43
N PRO A 135 12.00 4.78 -16.10
CA PRO A 135 12.19 6.11 -15.53
C PRO A 135 11.39 6.36 -14.24
N ILE A 136 10.35 5.57 -13.94
CA ILE A 136 9.57 5.68 -12.69
C ILE A 136 10.30 5.14 -11.45
N ASN A 137 11.64 5.04 -11.52
CA ASN A 137 12.49 4.48 -10.48
C ASN A 137 12.11 3.02 -10.12
N ALA A 138 11.84 2.24 -11.16
CA ALA A 138 11.50 0.82 -11.04
C ALA A 138 12.31 -0.06 -12.00
N ILE A 139 12.51 -1.32 -11.64
CA ILE A 139 12.98 -2.36 -12.57
C ILE A 139 11.95 -3.47 -12.61
N PHE A 140 11.46 -3.77 -13.81
CA PHE A 140 10.60 -4.91 -14.11
C PHE A 140 11.47 -6.08 -14.55
N VAL A 141 11.22 -7.29 -14.06
CA VAL A 141 12.00 -8.49 -14.38
C VAL A 141 11.06 -9.64 -14.65
N LEU A 142 11.23 -10.32 -15.78
CA LEU A 142 10.52 -11.56 -16.04
C LEU A 142 11.20 -12.69 -15.27
N LEU A 143 10.66 -13.03 -14.10
CA LEU A 143 11.25 -14.03 -13.20
C LEU A 143 11.06 -15.45 -13.73
N ASP A 144 9.89 -15.70 -14.32
CA ASP A 144 9.47 -16.93 -15.02
C ASP A 144 8.49 -16.54 -16.14
N PRO A 145 8.12 -17.43 -17.08
CA PRO A 145 7.29 -17.05 -18.23
C PRO A 145 6.00 -16.29 -17.90
N GLN A 146 5.38 -16.54 -16.75
CA GLN A 146 4.15 -15.86 -16.29
C GLN A 146 4.33 -15.11 -14.97
N THR A 147 5.57 -14.90 -14.52
CA THR A 147 5.84 -14.26 -13.23
C THR A 147 6.62 -12.98 -13.44
N LEU A 148 5.94 -11.84 -13.25
CA LEU A 148 6.55 -10.52 -13.34
C LEU A 148 6.98 -10.07 -11.95
N GLY A 149 8.28 -9.81 -11.81
CA GLY A 149 8.86 -9.15 -10.66
C GLY A 149 9.00 -7.65 -10.91
N VAL A 150 8.78 -6.84 -9.87
CA VAL A 150 9.02 -5.39 -9.90
C VAL A 150 9.73 -4.98 -8.63
N VAL A 151 10.72 -4.10 -8.76
CA VAL A 151 11.47 -3.58 -7.61
C VAL A 151 11.60 -2.06 -7.68
N THR A 152 11.45 -1.41 -6.53
CA THR A 152 11.72 0.01 -6.33
C THR A 152 12.46 0.22 -5.01
N PRO A 153 13.42 1.16 -4.91
CA PRO A 153 14.01 1.94 -6.00
C PRO A 153 14.69 1.08 -7.09
N ALA A 154 14.98 1.67 -8.26
CA ALA A 154 15.64 1.00 -9.39
C ALA A 154 17.14 0.73 -9.15
N TYR A 155 17.48 0.15 -7.99
CA TYR A 155 18.83 -0.20 -7.61
C TYR A 155 19.20 -1.53 -8.23
N ARG A 156 19.88 -1.45 -9.39
CA ARG A 156 20.26 -2.61 -10.21
C ARG A 156 21.00 -3.70 -9.42
N GLN A 157 21.90 -3.35 -8.50
CA GLN A 157 22.63 -4.34 -7.69
C GLN A 157 21.70 -5.11 -6.73
N PHE A 158 20.78 -4.41 -6.05
CA PHE A 158 19.77 -5.03 -5.20
C PHE A 158 18.86 -5.95 -6.04
N ALA A 159 18.35 -5.43 -7.17
CA ALA A 159 17.52 -6.19 -8.10
C ALA A 159 18.23 -7.46 -8.61
N THR A 160 19.49 -7.34 -9.03
CA THR A 160 20.28 -8.49 -9.52
C THR A 160 20.45 -9.56 -8.43
N ARG A 161 20.77 -9.16 -7.19
CA ARG A 161 20.93 -10.08 -6.06
C ARG A 161 19.62 -10.77 -5.69
N TRP A 162 18.52 -10.03 -5.71
CA TRP A 162 17.18 -10.57 -5.49
C TRP A 162 16.82 -11.60 -6.56
N VAL A 163 17.04 -11.28 -7.84
CA VAL A 163 16.75 -12.17 -8.98
C VAL A 163 17.63 -13.43 -8.95
N GLN A 164 18.92 -13.31 -8.59
CA GLN A 164 19.84 -14.45 -8.46
C GLN A 164 19.48 -15.42 -7.33
N ARG A 165 18.73 -14.95 -6.34
CA ARG A 165 18.34 -15.79 -5.22
C ARG A 165 17.40 -16.88 -5.75
N ALA A 166 17.75 -18.13 -5.48
CA ALA A 166 16.85 -19.25 -5.71
C ALA A 166 15.57 -19.07 -4.87
N GLU A 167 14.48 -19.69 -5.31
CA GLU A 167 13.27 -19.82 -4.48
C GLU A 167 13.65 -20.29 -3.09
N SER A 168 13.30 -19.48 -2.09
CA SER A 168 13.73 -19.66 -0.72
C SER A 168 12.51 -19.94 0.14
N THR A 169 12.52 -21.02 0.90
CA THR A 169 11.51 -21.26 1.93
C THR A 169 11.58 -20.23 3.07
N ASP A 170 12.70 -19.53 3.19
CA ASP A 170 13.00 -18.52 4.21
C ASP A 170 12.64 -17.09 3.76
N ALA A 171 11.66 -16.96 2.87
CA ALA A 171 11.24 -15.66 2.36
C ALA A 171 10.36 -14.91 3.38
N GLY A 172 10.70 -13.64 3.61
CA GLY A 172 10.15 -12.82 4.69
C GLY A 172 10.32 -13.44 6.09
N SER A 173 9.71 -12.81 7.08
CA SER A 173 9.74 -13.30 8.45
C SER A 173 8.69 -14.40 8.71
N ASP A 174 8.92 -15.25 9.72
CA ASP A 174 7.94 -16.24 10.20
C ASP A 174 6.58 -15.61 10.58
N TYR A 175 6.59 -14.35 10.98
CA TYR A 175 5.37 -13.60 11.28
C TYR A 175 4.55 -13.37 10.01
N LEU A 176 5.19 -12.83 8.96
CA LEU A 176 4.54 -12.53 7.69
C LEU A 176 4.01 -13.79 7.00
N ARG A 177 4.76 -14.89 7.02
CA ARG A 177 4.31 -16.16 6.42
C ARG A 177 3.05 -16.70 7.10
N ARG A 178 2.99 -16.67 8.44
CA ARG A 178 1.80 -17.09 9.19
C ARG A 178 0.59 -16.17 8.97
N ALA A 179 0.81 -14.92 8.58
CA ALA A 179 -0.28 -13.98 8.31
C ALA A 179 -1.06 -14.34 7.03
N VAL A 180 -0.40 -14.85 5.99
CA VAL A 180 -1.01 -15.09 4.66
C VAL A 180 -1.99 -16.28 4.62
N GLY A 181 -1.93 -17.17 5.61
CA GLY A 181 -2.81 -18.35 5.73
C GLY A 181 -3.93 -18.22 6.78
N GLY A 182 -4.12 -17.05 7.39
CA GLY A 182 -5.02 -16.86 8.54
C GLY A 182 -6.51 -16.97 8.22
N ASN A 183 -6.92 -16.53 7.03
CA ASN A 183 -8.31 -16.46 6.62
C ASN A 183 -8.47 -16.80 5.12
N ALA A 184 -9.07 -17.96 4.83
CA ALA A 184 -9.28 -18.44 3.47
C ALA A 184 -10.22 -17.55 2.63
N ASP A 185 -11.10 -16.79 3.29
CA ASP A 185 -12.09 -15.90 2.69
C ASP A 185 -11.56 -14.49 2.43
N ALA A 186 -10.33 -14.19 2.87
CA ALA A 186 -9.72 -12.89 2.60
C ALA A 186 -9.29 -12.80 1.13
N GLN A 187 -9.67 -11.71 0.46
CA GLN A 187 -9.19 -11.37 -0.88
C GLN A 187 -7.94 -10.50 -0.81
N ILE A 188 -7.76 -9.75 0.29
CA ILE A 188 -6.58 -8.92 0.53
C ILE A 188 -6.07 -9.18 1.95
N VAL A 189 -4.76 -9.37 2.09
CA VAL A 189 -4.07 -9.51 3.38
C VAL A 189 -2.94 -8.51 3.44
N LEU A 190 -2.93 -7.65 4.45
CA LEU A 190 -1.82 -6.76 4.78
C LEU A 190 -1.21 -7.23 6.09
N ALA A 191 0.10 -7.37 6.14
CA ALA A 191 0.82 -7.81 7.33
C ALA A 191 2.06 -6.96 7.58
N LEU A 192 2.34 -6.73 8.86
CA LEU A 192 3.48 -5.98 9.35
C LEU A 192 4.14 -6.75 10.49
N ASP A 193 5.40 -7.11 10.34
CA ASP A 193 6.27 -7.59 11.41
C ASP A 193 6.92 -6.39 12.09
N ALA A 194 6.54 -6.19 13.35
CA ALA A 194 7.01 -5.07 14.17
C ALA A 194 7.87 -5.53 15.34
N ARG A 195 8.35 -6.79 15.31
CA ARG A 195 9.29 -7.31 16.30
C ARG A 195 10.52 -6.41 16.37
N ASP A 196 10.97 -6.16 17.60
CA ASP A 196 12.15 -5.37 17.93
C ASP A 196 12.11 -3.89 17.46
N TRP A 197 10.96 -3.38 17.02
CA TRP A 197 10.81 -1.94 16.70
C TRP A 197 10.92 -1.04 17.93
N ASN A 198 10.61 -1.58 19.10
CA ASN A 198 10.51 -0.84 20.34
C ASN A 198 11.23 -1.58 21.48
N SER A 199 11.93 -0.82 22.33
CA SER A 199 12.39 -1.32 23.62
C SER A 199 11.52 -0.77 24.74
N ALA A 200 11.37 -1.53 25.83
CA ALA A 200 10.60 -1.07 26.99
C ALA A 200 11.12 0.26 27.55
N ALA A 201 12.45 0.47 27.53
CA ALA A 201 13.07 1.72 27.96
C ALA A 201 12.69 2.90 27.04
N MET A 202 12.74 2.74 25.73
CA MET A 202 12.36 3.78 24.77
C MET A 202 10.87 4.12 24.86
N VAL A 203 10.01 3.09 24.97
CA VAL A 203 8.57 3.31 25.11
C VAL A 203 8.27 4.02 26.41
N ARG A 204 8.83 3.56 27.54
CA ARG A 204 8.68 4.21 28.84
C ARG A 204 9.09 5.69 28.77
N HIS A 205 10.28 5.98 28.23
CA HIS A 205 10.75 7.35 28.08
C HIS A 205 9.78 8.22 27.27
N ARG A 206 9.25 7.69 26.15
CA ARG A 206 8.25 8.39 25.33
C ARG A 206 6.93 8.60 26.06
N LEU A 207 6.43 7.60 26.78
CA LEU A 207 5.22 7.72 27.58
C LEU A 207 5.40 8.72 28.73
N GLU A 208 6.57 8.73 29.36
CA GLU A 208 6.94 9.69 30.41
C GLU A 208 7.11 11.10 29.86
N ALA A 209 7.54 11.29 28.62
CA ALA A 209 7.60 12.61 27.97
C ALA A 209 6.20 13.22 27.80
N GLY A 210 5.16 12.38 27.77
CA GLY A 210 3.80 12.79 27.49
C GLY A 210 3.51 12.74 25.99
N GLY A 211 2.32 13.19 25.61
CA GLY A 211 1.93 13.16 24.21
C GLY A 211 1.43 11.81 23.72
N VAL A 212 0.92 10.93 24.60
CA VAL A 212 -0.02 9.84 24.24
C VAL A 212 -1.33 10.08 24.98
N GLU A 213 -2.34 10.60 24.28
CA GLU A 213 -3.56 11.14 24.88
C GLU A 213 -4.38 10.04 25.57
N SER A 214 -4.49 8.88 24.94
CA SER A 214 -5.16 7.70 25.48
C SER A 214 -4.64 7.27 26.86
N LEU A 215 -3.35 7.51 27.16
CA LEU A 215 -2.72 7.17 28.44
C LEU A 215 -2.73 8.33 29.46
N SER A 216 -3.16 9.52 29.08
CA SER A 216 -3.17 10.71 29.95
C SER A 216 -4.12 10.60 31.15
N SER A 217 -5.13 9.73 31.06
CA SER A 217 -6.13 9.50 32.11
C SER A 217 -5.58 8.84 33.38
N GLY A 218 -4.35 8.30 33.34
CA GLY A 218 -3.74 7.58 34.46
C GLY A 218 -4.36 6.21 34.74
N LYS A 219 -5.28 5.73 33.91
CA LYS A 219 -5.93 4.41 34.05
C LYS A 219 -4.97 3.24 33.92
N VAL A 220 -3.82 3.44 33.27
CA VAL A 220 -2.82 2.41 33.02
C VAL A 220 -1.45 2.87 33.53
N PRO A 221 -0.76 2.08 34.37
CA PRO A 221 0.60 2.39 34.78
C PRO A 221 1.55 2.43 33.59
N ILE A 222 2.39 3.47 33.52
CA ILE A 222 3.35 3.67 32.41
C ILE A 222 4.25 2.44 32.20
N ASP A 223 4.72 1.82 33.30
CA ASP A 223 5.60 0.65 33.22
C ASP A 223 4.91 -0.59 32.65
N ALA A 224 3.62 -0.76 32.95
CA ALA A 224 2.83 -1.84 32.38
C ALA A 224 2.58 -1.59 30.88
N ALA A 225 2.21 -0.35 30.52
CA ALA A 225 2.02 0.03 29.13
C ALA A 225 3.30 -0.14 28.31
N ALA A 226 4.44 0.32 28.84
CA ALA A 226 5.74 0.23 28.17
C ALA A 226 6.15 -1.21 27.89
N LYS A 227 5.96 -2.13 28.86
CA LYS A 227 6.26 -3.55 28.69
C LYS A 227 5.40 -4.20 27.61
N VAL A 228 4.08 -3.95 27.61
CA VAL A 228 3.18 -4.53 26.62
C VAL A 228 3.47 -3.98 25.23
N ILE A 229 3.57 -2.66 25.07
CA ILE A 229 3.85 -2.01 23.77
C ILE A 229 5.20 -2.45 23.21
N ALA A 230 6.24 -2.57 24.05
CA ALA A 230 7.55 -3.05 23.61
C ALA A 230 7.55 -4.52 23.17
N SER A 231 6.55 -5.30 23.58
CA SER A 231 6.39 -6.69 23.14
C SER A 231 5.62 -6.84 21.82
N LEU A 232 5.29 -5.74 21.12
CA LEU A 232 4.59 -5.78 19.85
C LEU A 232 5.30 -6.74 18.88
N LEU A 233 4.55 -7.73 18.38
CA LEU A 233 5.03 -8.68 17.38
C LEU A 233 4.70 -8.20 15.98
N GLY A 234 3.50 -7.64 15.79
CA GLY A 234 3.06 -7.21 14.47
C GLY A 234 1.57 -6.96 14.40
N ALA A 235 1.13 -6.68 13.18
CA ALA A 235 -0.27 -6.48 12.85
C ALA A 235 -0.62 -7.18 11.54
N VAL A 236 -1.85 -7.70 11.45
CA VAL A 236 -2.43 -8.28 10.24
C VAL A 236 -3.80 -7.65 10.02
N LEU A 237 -4.08 -7.21 8.80
CA LEU A 237 -5.38 -6.77 8.33
C LEU A 237 -5.83 -7.65 7.16
N GLU A 238 -6.92 -8.36 7.35
CA GLU A 238 -7.55 -9.21 6.36
C GLU A 238 -8.83 -8.52 5.87
N ILE A 239 -9.03 -8.48 4.55
CA ILE A 239 -10.20 -7.84 3.94
C ILE A 239 -10.94 -8.89 3.12
N SER A 240 -12.23 -9.04 3.46
CA SER A 240 -13.17 -9.89 2.74
C SER A 240 -14.14 -9.02 1.95
N ILE A 241 -14.34 -9.36 0.68
CA ILE A 241 -15.18 -8.66 -0.28
C ILE A 241 -16.23 -9.66 -0.78
N SER A 242 -17.47 -9.46 -0.37
CA SER A 242 -18.64 -10.24 -0.82
C SER A 242 -19.67 -9.31 -1.46
N ASP A 243 -20.83 -9.10 -0.83
CA ASP A 243 -21.79 -8.04 -1.15
C ASP A 243 -21.40 -6.70 -0.51
N SER A 244 -20.51 -6.75 0.49
CA SER A 244 -19.92 -5.61 1.18
C SER A 244 -18.43 -5.86 1.44
N ILE A 245 -17.71 -4.82 1.87
CA ILE A 245 -16.29 -4.89 2.20
C ILE A 245 -16.16 -4.89 3.73
N VAL A 246 -15.57 -5.95 4.29
CA VAL A 246 -15.37 -6.12 5.74
C VAL A 246 -13.90 -6.32 6.02
N GLY A 247 -13.36 -5.54 6.97
CA GLY A 247 -11.99 -5.66 7.44
C GLY A 247 -11.92 -6.33 8.81
N LYS A 248 -10.90 -7.16 9.01
CA LYS A 248 -10.53 -7.79 10.29
C LYS A 248 -9.07 -7.55 10.56
N ALA A 249 -8.77 -6.76 11.58
CA ALA A 249 -7.42 -6.51 12.05
C ALA A 249 -7.11 -7.29 13.33
N ARG A 250 -5.86 -7.72 13.45
CA ARG A 250 -5.29 -8.33 14.65
C ARG A 250 -3.92 -7.72 14.90
N ILE A 251 -3.71 -7.21 16.11
CA ILE A 251 -2.43 -6.70 16.60
C ILE A 251 -1.96 -7.64 17.70
N GLU A 252 -0.73 -8.13 17.60
CA GLU A 252 -0.22 -9.18 18.48
C GLU A 252 0.94 -8.73 19.33
N PHE A 253 0.98 -9.25 20.55
CA PHE A 253 1.96 -8.91 21.57
C PHE A 253 2.60 -10.19 22.11
N GLY A 254 3.88 -10.10 22.47
CA GLY A 254 4.63 -11.15 23.16
C GLY A 254 4.32 -11.21 24.66
N GLN A 255 3.49 -10.29 25.16
CA GLN A 255 3.04 -10.23 26.55
C GLN A 255 1.51 -10.08 26.62
N PRO A 256 0.90 -10.45 27.77
CA PRO A 256 -0.54 -10.29 27.95
C PRO A 256 -0.98 -8.81 27.88
N ILE A 257 -2.05 -8.52 27.13
CA ILE A 257 -2.53 -7.15 26.81
C ILE A 257 -3.50 -6.59 27.87
N GLU A 258 -3.90 -7.38 28.86
CA GLU A 258 -4.87 -7.00 29.90
C GLU A 258 -4.57 -5.63 30.53
N PRO A 259 -3.30 -5.24 30.81
CA PRO A 259 -2.99 -3.91 31.33
C PRO A 259 -3.41 -2.75 30.43
N LEU A 260 -3.44 -2.94 29.11
CA LEU A 260 -3.85 -1.92 28.14
C LEU A 260 -5.36 -1.93 27.87
N ALA A 261 -6.10 -2.96 28.29
CA ALA A 261 -7.52 -3.12 27.95
C ALA A 261 -8.40 -1.87 28.19
N PRO A 262 -8.22 -1.08 29.28
CA PRO A 262 -9.02 0.12 29.50
C PRO A 262 -8.86 1.24 28.46
N VAL A 263 -7.79 1.19 27.66
CA VAL A 263 -7.42 2.23 26.68
C VAL A 263 -7.07 1.65 25.31
N ALA A 264 -7.17 0.33 25.10
CA ALA A 264 -6.61 -0.37 23.94
C ALA A 264 -7.17 0.14 22.61
N ARG A 265 -8.48 0.43 22.54
CA ARG A 265 -9.12 1.01 21.36
C ARG A 265 -8.52 2.38 21.03
N ASP A 266 -8.56 3.29 21.99
CA ASP A 266 -8.15 4.68 21.76
C ASP A 266 -6.65 4.77 21.50
N LEU A 267 -5.83 3.95 22.19
CA LEU A 267 -4.41 3.82 21.94
C LEU A 267 -4.10 3.29 20.53
N CYS A 268 -4.87 2.30 20.06
CA CYS A 268 -4.73 1.77 18.70
C CYS A 268 -5.06 2.83 17.65
N LEU A 269 -6.21 3.49 17.79
CA LEU A 269 -6.64 4.55 16.87
C LEU A 269 -5.66 5.73 16.87
N GLU A 270 -5.14 6.10 18.03
CA GLU A 270 -4.12 7.12 18.17
C GLU A 270 -2.80 6.70 17.47
N ALA A 271 -2.39 5.44 17.61
CA ALA A 271 -1.17 4.92 16.98
C ALA A 271 -1.28 4.90 15.44
N VAL A 272 -2.36 4.35 14.86
CA VAL A 272 -2.53 4.32 13.39
C VAL A 272 -2.61 5.73 12.78
N ASN A 273 -3.21 6.68 13.51
CA ASN A 273 -3.23 8.08 13.12
C ASN A 273 -1.84 8.72 13.14
N ARG A 274 -1.00 8.37 14.11
CA ARG A 274 0.40 8.87 14.19
C ARG A 274 1.26 8.33 13.06
N PHE A 275 1.05 7.08 12.66
CA PHE A 275 1.75 6.45 11.54
C PHE A 275 1.23 6.86 10.16
N GLY A 276 0.22 7.73 10.09
CA GLY A 276 -0.32 8.21 8.83
C GLY A 276 -1.06 7.15 8.01
N ILE A 277 -1.71 6.21 8.70
CA ILE A 277 -2.53 5.15 8.11
C ILE A 277 -3.94 5.08 8.72
N GLY A 278 -4.32 6.07 9.52
CA GLY A 278 -5.65 6.13 10.13
C GLY A 278 -6.74 6.35 9.08
N LEU A 279 -7.84 5.62 9.22
CA LEU A 279 -9.05 5.74 8.41
C LEU A 279 -10.25 6.06 9.29
N ASP A 280 -11.17 6.86 8.78
CA ASP A 280 -12.45 7.17 9.45
C ASP A 280 -13.28 5.89 9.69
N ASP A 281 -13.13 4.89 8.82
CA ASP A 281 -13.74 3.58 8.96
C ASP A 281 -13.41 2.93 10.31
N PHE A 282 -12.16 3.05 10.78
CA PHE A 282 -11.69 2.39 12.01
C PHE A 282 -12.37 2.91 13.28
N GLU A 283 -12.89 4.14 13.27
CA GLU A 283 -13.61 4.69 14.42
C GLU A 283 -14.89 3.89 14.71
N LYS A 284 -15.51 3.32 13.67
CA LYS A 284 -16.77 2.55 13.75
C LYS A 284 -16.54 1.06 14.01
N TRP A 285 -15.29 0.62 14.02
CA TRP A 285 -14.97 -0.80 14.19
C TRP A 285 -15.17 -1.26 15.64
N LYS A 286 -15.52 -2.53 15.79
CA LYS A 286 -15.63 -3.20 17.08
C LYS A 286 -14.25 -3.69 17.51
N PHE A 287 -13.80 -3.26 18.68
CA PHE A 287 -12.53 -3.70 19.27
C PHE A 287 -12.78 -4.74 20.37
N THR A 288 -11.98 -5.80 20.38
CA THR A 288 -12.01 -6.84 21.42
C THR A 288 -10.60 -7.21 21.81
N THR A 289 -10.33 -7.28 23.11
CA THR A 289 -9.06 -7.78 23.63
C THR A 289 -9.14 -9.29 23.84
N ARG A 290 -8.06 -9.98 23.48
CA ARG A 290 -7.76 -11.36 23.88
C ARG A 290 -6.43 -11.35 24.61
N ARG A 291 -6.08 -12.45 25.28
CA ARG A 291 -4.88 -12.53 26.14
C ARG A 291 -3.64 -11.86 25.55
N MET A 292 -3.26 -12.17 24.30
CA MET A 292 -2.03 -11.68 23.66
C MET A 292 -2.31 -10.78 22.44
N SER A 293 -3.54 -10.33 22.23
CA SER A 293 -3.90 -9.63 21.00
C SER A 293 -5.06 -8.65 21.15
N LEU A 294 -5.02 -7.59 20.35
CA LEU A 294 -6.16 -6.72 20.11
C LEU A 294 -6.75 -7.07 18.74
N HIS A 295 -8.06 -7.30 18.69
CA HIS A 295 -8.79 -7.57 17.46
C HIS A 295 -9.71 -6.40 17.16
N ALA A 296 -9.79 -6.00 15.91
CA ALA A 296 -10.73 -4.99 15.42
C ALA A 296 -11.44 -5.50 14.17
N GLU A 297 -12.74 -5.26 14.06
CA GLU A 297 -13.53 -5.71 12.91
C GLU A 297 -14.61 -4.69 12.58
N GLY A 298 -14.85 -4.46 11.29
CA GLY A 298 -15.94 -3.62 10.85
C GLY A 298 -16.02 -3.42 9.33
N PRO A 299 -17.03 -2.67 8.88
CA PRO A 299 -17.17 -2.33 7.47
C PRO A 299 -16.04 -1.41 7.02
N LEU A 300 -15.66 -1.52 5.75
CA LEU A 300 -14.67 -0.67 5.11
C LEU A 300 -15.28 0.00 3.89
N SER A 301 -15.12 1.31 3.77
CA SER A 301 -15.55 2.07 2.60
C SER A 301 -14.66 1.78 1.39
N PRO A 302 -15.15 1.97 0.15
CA PRO A 302 -14.31 1.88 -1.05
C PRO A 302 -13.11 2.83 -1.01
N ASP A 303 -13.26 4.02 -0.41
CA ASP A 303 -12.15 4.97 -0.24
C ASP A 303 -11.12 4.45 0.78
N GLY A 304 -11.59 3.92 1.92
CA GLY A 304 -10.73 3.27 2.91
C GLY A 304 -9.94 2.09 2.33
N LEU A 305 -10.59 1.26 1.50
CA LEU A 305 -9.93 0.18 0.76
C LEU A 305 -8.85 0.72 -0.18
N ALA A 306 -9.17 1.73 -1.00
CA ALA A 306 -8.20 2.31 -1.92
C ALA A 306 -6.98 2.89 -1.20
N ARG A 307 -7.18 3.57 -0.06
CA ARG A 307 -6.10 4.09 0.79
C ARG A 307 -5.22 2.97 1.36
N LEU A 308 -5.83 1.90 1.87
CA LEU A 308 -5.11 0.73 2.38
C LEU A 308 -4.30 0.03 1.29
N CYS A 309 -4.85 -0.13 0.08
CA CYS A 309 -4.13 -0.71 -1.03
C CYS A 309 -2.94 0.15 -1.49
N SER A 310 -2.97 1.47 -1.27
CA SER A 310 -1.81 2.35 -1.54
C SER A 310 -0.72 2.33 -0.46
N PHE A 311 -0.87 1.50 0.58
CA PHE A 311 0.14 1.36 1.63
C PHE A 311 1.41 0.62 1.14
N LEU A 312 1.23 -0.36 0.25
CA LEU A 312 2.29 -1.13 -0.40
C LEU A 312 2.01 -1.05 -1.91
N GLU A 313 2.53 -0.02 -2.55
CA GLU A 313 2.16 0.42 -3.89
C GLU A 313 3.33 0.11 -4.85
N PRO A 314 3.37 -1.09 -5.44
CA PRO A 314 4.40 -1.35 -6.43
C PRO A 314 4.29 -0.38 -7.60
N PRO A 315 5.42 -0.01 -8.21
CA PRO A 315 5.41 0.58 -9.53
C PRO A 315 4.67 -0.37 -10.48
N THR A 316 3.62 0.11 -11.13
CA THR A 316 2.88 -0.69 -12.10
C THR A 316 3.25 -0.31 -13.52
N ALA A 317 3.55 -1.32 -14.31
CA ALA A 317 3.81 -1.25 -15.74
C ALA A 317 2.60 -0.74 -16.53
N HIS A 318 2.65 0.42 -17.16
CA HIS A 318 1.67 0.83 -18.15
C HIS A 318 1.73 -0.13 -19.34
N ASP A 319 0.78 -1.06 -19.46
CA ASP A 319 0.67 -1.91 -20.65
C ASP A 319 -0.74 -1.94 -21.25
N PRO A 320 -0.98 -1.24 -22.38
CA PRO A 320 -2.26 -1.23 -23.08
C PRO A 320 -2.70 -2.61 -23.57
N GLN A 321 -1.78 -3.54 -23.87
CA GLN A 321 -2.18 -4.89 -24.26
C GLN A 321 -2.58 -5.73 -23.06
N LEU A 322 -1.94 -5.61 -21.89
CA LEU A 322 -2.47 -6.21 -20.65
C LEU A 322 -3.85 -5.61 -20.35
N ALA A 323 -4.01 -4.28 -20.45
CA ALA A 323 -5.31 -3.62 -20.28
C ALA A 323 -6.38 -4.12 -21.28
N ALA A 324 -6.01 -4.33 -22.54
CA ALA A 324 -6.91 -4.83 -23.59
C ALA A 324 -7.21 -6.34 -23.50
N ALA A 325 -6.44 -7.11 -22.73
CA ALA A 325 -6.71 -8.52 -22.48
C ALA A 325 -7.76 -8.72 -21.38
N ALA A 326 -7.75 -7.85 -20.35
CA ALA A 326 -8.79 -7.84 -19.31
C ALA A 326 -10.20 -7.57 -19.87
N GLY A 327 -10.30 -6.86 -21.00
CA GLY A 327 -11.57 -6.65 -21.72
C GLY A 327 -12.04 -7.84 -22.57
N ARG A 328 -11.19 -8.84 -22.84
CA ARG A 328 -11.48 -9.95 -23.76
C ARG A 328 -11.88 -11.26 -23.08
N SER A 329 -11.72 -11.38 -21.75
CA SER A 329 -12.10 -12.59 -21.00
C SER A 329 -13.59 -12.63 -20.62
N ALA A 330 -14.48 -12.25 -21.55
CA ALA A 330 -15.92 -12.39 -21.43
C ALA A 330 -16.56 -12.56 -22.83
N GLY A 331 -16.20 -13.64 -23.53
CA GLY A 331 -16.79 -14.00 -24.80
C GLY A 331 -16.16 -15.27 -25.33
N GLY A 332 -16.81 -16.41 -25.08
CA GLY A 332 -16.44 -17.67 -25.68
C GLY A 332 -16.80 -17.70 -27.18
N ASP A 333 -15.93 -18.41 -27.88
CA ASP A 333 -16.04 -19.06 -29.18
C ASP A 333 -15.82 -18.33 -30.52
N ALA A 334 -14.88 -18.97 -31.24
CA ALA A 334 -14.81 -19.28 -32.67
C ALA A 334 -14.60 -18.15 -33.70
N GLY A 335 -13.42 -18.18 -34.32
CA GLY A 335 -13.17 -17.55 -35.61
C GLY A 335 -11.71 -17.31 -35.91
N ALA A 336 -10.90 -18.36 -36.04
CA ALA A 336 -9.62 -18.27 -36.72
C ALA A 336 -9.89 -17.97 -38.21
N GLY A 337 -9.57 -16.76 -38.64
CA GLY A 337 -9.62 -16.33 -40.02
C GLY A 337 -8.41 -15.45 -40.29
N ASP A 338 -7.38 -16.04 -40.89
CA ASP A 338 -6.25 -15.32 -41.47
C ASP A 338 -6.77 -14.26 -42.44
N SER A 339 -6.54 -12.99 -42.11
CA SER A 339 -6.61 -11.91 -43.08
C SER A 339 -5.37 -11.04 -42.90
N GLU A 340 -4.47 -11.15 -43.87
CA GLU A 340 -3.39 -10.19 -44.11
C GLU A 340 -3.97 -8.76 -44.18
N PRO A 341 -3.24 -7.73 -43.71
CA PRO A 341 -3.75 -6.38 -43.65
C PRO A 341 -3.85 -5.77 -45.06
N SER A 342 -5.08 -5.70 -45.56
CA SER A 342 -5.41 -4.90 -46.74
C SER A 342 -5.22 -3.42 -46.43
N ALA A 343 -4.33 -2.78 -47.21
CA ALA A 343 -4.15 -1.35 -47.25
C ALA A 343 -5.39 -0.68 -47.90
N GLY A 344 -6.19 0.02 -47.11
CA GLY A 344 -7.24 0.90 -47.64
C GLY A 344 -8.44 1.12 -46.71
N GLY A 345 -8.35 2.11 -45.83
CA GLY A 345 -9.49 2.67 -45.08
C GLY A 345 -9.10 3.95 -44.31
N PRO A 346 -9.84 5.07 -44.44
CA PRO A 346 -9.52 6.31 -43.73
C PRO A 346 -10.05 6.25 -42.30
N GLY A 347 -9.15 6.06 -41.33
CA GLY A 347 -9.50 6.01 -39.91
C GLY A 347 -8.35 5.52 -39.03
N GLY A 348 -7.13 5.97 -39.28
CA GLY A 348 -6.04 5.81 -38.32
C GLY A 348 -6.19 6.86 -37.23
N ASP A 349 -6.19 6.45 -35.96
CA ASP A 349 -6.09 7.37 -34.81
C ASP A 349 -4.95 8.37 -35.07
N THR A 350 -5.32 9.63 -35.35
CA THR A 350 -4.35 10.69 -35.60
C THR A 350 -3.49 10.86 -34.34
N ALA A 351 -2.22 11.27 -34.50
CA ALA A 351 -1.34 11.52 -33.36
C ALA A 351 -2.00 12.46 -32.34
N GLN A 352 -2.78 13.44 -32.82
CA GLN A 352 -3.57 14.36 -32.01
C GLN A 352 -4.70 13.69 -31.20
N ALA A 353 -5.38 12.68 -31.75
CA ALA A 353 -6.40 11.92 -31.01
C ALA A 353 -5.78 11.07 -29.89
N ARG A 354 -4.61 10.47 -30.14
CA ARG A 354 -3.84 9.76 -29.10
C ARG A 354 -3.41 10.72 -27.99
N THR A 355 -2.87 11.88 -28.36
CA THR A 355 -2.47 12.90 -27.39
C THR A 355 -3.63 13.39 -26.54
N ALA A 356 -4.78 13.68 -27.16
CA ALA A 356 -5.98 14.11 -26.44
C ALA A 356 -6.44 13.06 -25.41
N LYS A 357 -6.43 11.78 -25.78
CA LYS A 357 -6.84 10.67 -24.90
C LYS A 357 -5.88 10.49 -23.72
N ALA A 358 -4.57 10.46 -23.97
CA ALA A 358 -3.55 10.34 -22.93
C ALA A 358 -3.58 11.54 -21.98
N SER A 359 -3.69 12.74 -22.54
CA SER A 359 -3.83 14.02 -21.81
C SER A 359 -5.06 14.02 -20.88
N LYS A 360 -6.22 13.58 -21.38
CA LYS A 360 -7.44 13.50 -20.58
C LYS A 360 -7.29 12.52 -19.42
N ALA A 361 -6.74 11.33 -19.66
CA ALA A 361 -6.51 10.34 -18.62
C ALA A 361 -5.54 10.84 -17.53
N TYR A 362 -4.48 11.56 -17.95
CA TYR A 362 -3.55 12.22 -17.03
C TYR A 362 -4.27 13.25 -16.15
N PHE A 363 -5.01 14.17 -16.76
CA PHE A 363 -5.75 15.21 -16.07
C PHE A 363 -6.80 14.65 -15.09
N ASP A 364 -7.60 13.67 -15.52
CA ASP A 364 -8.63 13.02 -14.69
C ASP A 364 -8.02 12.33 -13.47
N THR A 365 -6.81 11.79 -13.61
CA THR A 365 -6.10 11.10 -12.53
C THR A 365 -5.59 12.08 -11.48
N VAL A 366 -4.90 13.13 -11.90
CA VAL A 366 -4.40 14.17 -10.97
C VAL A 366 -5.58 14.90 -10.30
N SER A 367 -6.65 15.23 -11.05
CA SER A 367 -7.82 15.92 -10.50
C SER A 367 -8.53 15.10 -9.42
N ARG A 368 -8.69 13.78 -9.61
CA ARG A 368 -9.28 12.90 -8.59
C ARG A 368 -8.43 12.83 -7.31
N MET A 369 -7.10 12.91 -7.42
CA MET A 369 -6.23 13.01 -6.25
C MET A 369 -6.45 14.34 -5.51
N LEU A 370 -6.52 15.46 -6.23
CA LEU A 370 -6.78 16.78 -5.66
C LEU A 370 -8.16 16.89 -5.00
N ASP A 371 -9.20 16.29 -5.58
CA ASP A 371 -10.55 16.30 -5.00
C ASP A 371 -10.61 15.57 -3.64
N ARG A 372 -9.80 14.52 -3.47
CA ARG A 372 -9.68 13.82 -2.18
C ARG A 372 -9.04 14.71 -1.12
N LEU A 373 -8.05 15.53 -1.48
CA LEU A 373 -7.39 16.48 -0.57
C LEU A 373 -8.34 17.55 -0.03
N GLY A 374 -9.33 17.96 -0.83
CA GLY A 374 -10.36 18.90 -0.39
C GLY A 374 -11.12 18.42 0.86
N LYS A 375 -11.30 17.10 1.01
CA LYS A 375 -12.02 16.47 2.13
C LYS A 375 -11.17 16.25 3.38
N LEU A 376 -9.83 16.28 3.25
CA LEU A 376 -8.90 16.13 4.37
C LEU A 376 -8.95 17.32 5.34
N SER A 377 -9.45 18.49 4.93
CA SER A 377 -9.62 19.64 5.83
C SER A 377 -10.90 19.59 6.69
N GLU A 378 -11.87 18.73 6.32
CA GLU A 378 -13.20 18.69 6.94
C GLU A 378 -13.39 17.51 7.90
N THR A 379 -12.57 16.46 7.78
CA THR A 379 -12.64 15.22 8.56
C THR A 379 -11.43 15.10 9.49
N SER A 380 -11.64 14.58 10.69
CA SER A 380 -10.77 14.58 11.89
C SER A 380 -9.38 13.89 11.76
N SER A 381 -8.85 13.73 10.55
CA SER A 381 -7.51 13.17 10.33
C SER A 381 -6.42 14.07 10.92
N SER A 382 -5.47 13.48 11.65
CA SER A 382 -4.34 14.24 12.21
C SER A 382 -3.49 14.85 11.08
N LEU A 383 -2.92 16.04 11.29
CA LEU A 383 -2.11 16.73 10.26
C LEU A 383 -0.98 15.85 9.70
N GLY A 384 -0.37 15.02 10.57
CA GLY A 384 0.63 14.04 10.15
C GLY A 384 0.07 12.99 9.20
N ASN A 385 -1.15 12.50 9.47
CA ASN A 385 -1.86 11.57 8.58
C ASN A 385 -2.13 12.22 7.22
N SER A 386 -2.62 13.46 7.21
CA SER A 386 -2.83 14.23 5.98
C SER A 386 -1.55 14.42 5.18
N SER A 387 -0.46 14.81 5.84
CA SER A 387 0.85 14.97 5.18
C SER A 387 1.36 13.68 4.54
N THR A 388 1.12 12.53 5.17
CA THR A 388 1.56 11.21 4.67
C THR A 388 0.80 10.84 3.40
N TRP A 389 -0.52 11.03 3.39
CA TRP A 389 -1.34 10.78 2.20
C TRP A 389 -0.98 11.72 1.05
N ILE A 390 -0.74 13.01 1.33
CA ILE A 390 -0.33 13.96 0.30
C ILE A 390 1.01 13.56 -0.32
N ARG A 391 2.02 13.20 0.49
CA ARG A 391 3.32 12.74 -0.04
C ARG A 391 3.20 11.47 -0.87
N ARG A 392 2.28 10.56 -0.52
CA ARG A 392 1.96 9.41 -1.37
C ARG A 392 1.41 9.86 -2.72
N ASP A 393 0.45 10.77 -2.73
CA ASP A 393 -0.15 11.26 -3.98
C ASP A 393 0.87 12.04 -4.85
N VAL A 394 1.79 12.80 -4.25
CA VAL A 394 2.91 13.42 -4.98
C VAL A 394 3.74 12.37 -5.73
N ARG A 395 4.15 11.30 -5.05
CA ARG A 395 4.89 10.20 -5.68
C ARG A 395 4.09 9.56 -6.81
N LYS A 396 2.77 9.43 -6.66
CA LYS A 396 1.89 8.89 -7.71
C LYS A 396 1.87 9.78 -8.95
N ILE A 397 1.77 11.10 -8.78
CA ILE A 397 1.79 12.06 -9.89
C ILE A 397 3.14 12.01 -10.61
N ALA A 398 4.25 11.97 -9.87
CA ALA A 398 5.59 11.87 -10.44
C ALA A 398 5.81 10.59 -11.27
N ASN A 399 5.10 9.52 -10.94
CA ASN A 399 5.19 8.23 -11.64
C ASN A 399 4.15 8.09 -12.77
N LEU A 400 3.37 9.12 -13.11
CA LEU A 400 2.41 9.05 -14.22
C LEU A 400 3.13 8.94 -15.57
N PRO A 401 2.61 8.14 -16.52
CA PRO A 401 3.21 8.02 -17.83
C PRO A 401 3.02 9.34 -18.58
N LEU A 402 4.09 9.81 -19.20
CA LEU A 402 4.13 11.09 -19.91
C LEU A 402 4.04 10.93 -21.43
N LEU A 403 4.04 9.69 -21.92
CA LEU A 403 3.99 9.39 -23.35
C LEU A 403 2.69 9.91 -23.96
N ASP A 404 2.82 10.70 -25.03
CA ASP A 404 1.71 11.38 -25.72
C ASP A 404 0.89 12.32 -24.82
N VAL A 405 1.38 12.75 -23.65
CA VAL A 405 0.70 13.76 -22.81
C VAL A 405 1.06 15.16 -23.28
N ASP A 406 0.08 16.08 -23.32
CA ASP A 406 0.29 17.48 -23.63
C ASP A 406 1.34 18.11 -22.69
N PRO A 407 2.39 18.78 -23.21
CA PRO A 407 3.44 19.38 -22.39
C PRO A 407 2.94 20.33 -21.29
N ASP A 408 1.86 21.07 -21.53
CA ASP A 408 1.31 22.00 -20.54
C ASP A 408 0.63 21.25 -19.39
N LEU A 409 0.07 20.06 -19.65
CA LEU A 409 -0.44 19.17 -18.60
C LEU A 409 0.69 18.53 -17.80
N VAL A 410 1.81 18.17 -18.45
CA VAL A 410 3.00 17.67 -17.77
C VAL A 410 3.58 18.74 -16.84
N GLN A 411 3.67 19.99 -17.31
CA GLN A 411 4.11 21.12 -16.50
C GLN A 411 3.15 21.37 -15.33
N TRP A 412 1.85 21.42 -15.59
CA TRP A 412 0.83 21.56 -14.55
C TRP A 412 0.91 20.45 -13.50
N GLY A 413 1.13 19.19 -13.89
CA GLY A 413 1.31 18.07 -12.96
C GLY A 413 2.59 18.19 -12.12
N THR A 414 3.66 18.73 -12.70
CA THR A 414 4.91 19.04 -11.99
C THR A 414 4.71 20.13 -10.95
N ASP A 415 4.08 21.24 -11.33
CA ASP A 415 3.77 22.36 -10.42
C ASP A 415 2.80 21.93 -9.32
N THR A 416 1.82 21.08 -9.68
CA THR A 416 0.88 20.48 -8.73
C THR A 416 1.63 19.64 -7.70
N SER A 417 2.55 18.77 -8.14
CA SER A 417 3.37 17.93 -7.25
C SER A 417 4.20 18.77 -6.28
N ALA A 418 4.87 19.82 -6.78
CA ALA A 418 5.67 20.72 -5.95
C ALA A 418 4.81 21.43 -4.88
N LYS A 419 3.63 21.91 -5.25
CA LYS A 419 2.71 22.59 -4.33
C LYS A 419 2.09 21.62 -3.30
N LEU A 420 1.85 20.37 -3.69
CA LEU A 420 1.42 19.32 -2.77
C LEU A 420 2.52 18.97 -1.76
N ASP A 421 3.79 18.90 -2.19
CA ASP A 421 4.92 18.71 -1.27
C ASP A 421 5.10 19.88 -0.29
N GLU A 422 4.86 21.12 -0.73
CA GLU A 422 4.79 22.30 0.13
C GLU A 422 3.71 22.13 1.21
N ILE A 423 2.48 21.77 0.80
CA ILE A 423 1.36 21.52 1.72
C ILE A 423 1.71 20.40 2.71
N ALA A 424 2.25 19.28 2.24
CA ALA A 424 2.65 18.19 3.12
C ALA A 424 3.72 18.62 4.13
N SER A 425 4.63 19.51 3.74
CA SER A 425 5.67 20.04 4.61
C SER A 425 5.11 20.98 5.66
N ILE A 426 4.19 21.89 5.30
CA ILE A 426 3.45 22.74 6.23
C ILE A 426 2.71 21.90 7.28
N LEU A 427 2.01 20.84 6.85
CA LEU A 427 1.26 19.95 7.74
C LEU A 427 2.17 19.10 8.63
N ALA A 428 3.30 18.64 8.11
CA ALA A 428 4.29 17.89 8.88
C ALA A 428 4.94 18.77 9.96
N VAL A 429 5.37 19.99 9.60
CA VAL A 429 5.93 20.96 10.55
C VAL A 429 4.89 21.35 11.59
N GLY A 430 3.65 21.67 11.19
CA GLY A 430 2.55 21.94 12.11
C GLY A 430 2.25 20.78 13.06
N SER A 431 2.40 19.53 12.61
CA SER A 431 2.31 18.36 13.48
C SER A 431 3.47 18.27 14.48
N ILE A 432 4.69 18.69 14.11
CA ILE A 432 5.85 18.73 15.00
C ILE A 432 5.67 19.86 16.02
N ASP A 433 5.31 21.06 15.57
CA ASP A 433 5.10 22.23 16.44
C ASP A 433 3.97 21.99 17.44
N ALA A 434 2.87 21.36 17.01
CA ALA A 434 1.79 20.97 17.92
C ALA A 434 2.25 19.93 18.97
N ARG A 435 3.16 19.02 18.61
CA ARG A 435 3.77 18.07 19.57
C ARG A 435 4.71 18.80 20.52
N ALA A 436 5.59 19.64 20.00
CA ALA A 436 6.51 20.45 20.79
C ALA A 436 5.74 21.35 21.77
N ALA A 437 4.64 21.98 21.36
CA ALA A 437 3.77 22.76 22.23
C ALA A 437 3.10 21.92 23.34
N SER A 438 2.83 20.63 23.06
CA SER A 438 2.33 19.70 24.07
C SER A 438 3.41 19.20 25.05
N GLU A 439 4.69 19.30 24.68
CA GLU A 439 5.84 18.78 25.44
C GLU A 439 6.66 19.88 26.16
N SER A 440 6.82 21.07 25.56
CA SER A 440 7.85 22.06 25.93
C SER A 440 7.66 22.66 27.33
N ASN A 441 6.43 22.70 27.84
CA ASN A 441 6.18 23.32 29.14
C ASN A 441 6.54 22.42 30.33
N ARG A 442 6.96 21.16 30.13
CA ARG A 442 7.42 20.30 31.25
C ARG A 442 8.82 20.66 31.76
N ALA A 443 9.70 21.16 30.91
CA ALA A 443 11.04 21.58 31.35
C ALA A 443 10.96 22.77 32.32
N TYR A 444 10.02 23.70 32.10
CA TYR A 444 9.84 24.86 32.97
C TYR A 444 9.28 24.49 34.36
N TYR A 445 8.38 23.51 34.45
CA TYR A 445 7.86 23.01 35.74
C TYR A 445 8.75 21.97 36.42
N ALA A 446 9.66 21.32 35.70
CA ALA A 446 10.65 20.41 36.29
C ALA A 446 11.84 21.16 36.92
N VAL A 447 12.23 22.32 36.37
CA VAL A 447 13.36 23.12 36.88
C VAL A 447 12.95 24.02 38.06
N GLY A 448 11.67 24.34 38.22
CA GLY A 448 11.15 25.07 39.40
C GLY A 448 10.91 24.22 40.65
N ALA A 449 11.07 22.89 40.58
CA ALA A 449 10.82 21.96 41.68
C ALA A 449 12.05 21.71 42.57
N GLY A 450 12.92 22.70 42.69
CA GLY A 450 13.89 22.77 43.78
C GLY A 450 13.18 23.20 45.05
N TRP A 451 12.89 22.24 45.93
CA TRP A 451 12.36 22.42 47.30
C TRP A 451 10.87 22.77 47.40
N GLY A 452 10.00 21.75 47.40
CA GLY A 452 8.64 21.89 47.90
C GLY A 452 7.64 20.93 47.26
N TYR A 453 7.27 19.89 48.00
CA TYR A 453 6.15 19.00 47.68
C TYR A 453 4.85 19.83 47.60
N ASN A 454 4.38 20.13 46.38
CA ASN A 454 2.98 20.47 46.14
C ASN A 454 2.49 19.77 44.88
N TYR A 455 1.94 18.56 45.11
CA TYR A 455 1.19 17.79 44.14
C TYR A 455 -0.26 18.29 44.11
N ASP A 456 -0.53 19.42 43.46
CA ASP A 456 -1.91 19.88 43.24
C ASP A 456 -2.45 19.34 41.89
N PRO A 457 -3.45 18.43 41.89
CA PRO A 457 -4.09 17.91 40.68
C PRO A 457 -4.75 19.00 39.81
N MET A 458 -5.12 20.15 40.38
CA MET A 458 -5.72 21.26 39.63
C MET A 458 -4.69 22.00 38.76
N VAL A 459 -3.46 22.18 39.26
CA VAL A 459 -2.36 22.80 38.50
C VAL A 459 -1.99 21.95 37.29
N ARG A 460 -1.96 20.62 37.45
CA ARG A 460 -1.77 19.68 36.32
C ARG A 460 -2.90 19.75 35.29
N ARG A 461 -4.17 19.82 35.72
CA ARG A 461 -5.31 19.97 34.79
C ARG A 461 -5.26 21.29 34.02
N GLY A 462 -4.92 22.39 34.68
CA GLY A 462 -4.77 23.70 34.05
C GLY A 462 -3.63 23.73 33.02
N ALA A 463 -2.46 23.20 33.38
CA ALA A 463 -1.32 23.07 32.47
C ALA A 463 -1.65 22.18 31.25
N SER A 464 -2.29 21.02 31.46
CA SER A 464 -2.73 20.15 30.37
C SER A 464 -3.80 20.79 29.48
N ALA A 465 -4.69 21.63 30.02
CA ALA A 465 -5.66 22.38 29.22
C ALA A 465 -4.98 23.46 28.36
N GLN A 466 -4.01 24.19 28.94
CA GLN A 466 -3.24 25.21 28.22
C GLN A 466 -2.35 24.60 27.13
N MET A 467 -1.73 23.44 27.38
CA MET A 467 -0.96 22.68 26.37
C MET A 467 -1.83 22.25 25.19
N ARG A 468 -3.06 21.77 25.47
CA ARG A 468 -4.01 21.41 24.41
C ARG A 468 -4.42 22.62 23.59
N ALA A 469 -4.66 23.76 24.23
CA ALA A 469 -4.98 25.01 23.54
C ALA A 469 -3.81 25.48 22.64
N ALA A 470 -2.57 25.41 23.12
CA ALA A 470 -1.38 25.74 22.34
C ALA A 470 -1.17 24.79 21.15
N ALA A 471 -1.28 23.48 21.37
CA ALA A 471 -1.19 22.48 20.30
C ALA A 471 -2.32 22.65 19.26
N LEU A 472 -3.53 23.02 19.69
CA LEU A 472 -4.64 23.32 18.79
C LEU A 472 -4.41 24.60 17.98
N ALA A 473 -3.82 25.63 18.57
CA ALA A 473 -3.45 26.87 17.88
C ALA A 473 -2.41 26.58 16.77
N GLU A 474 -1.36 25.82 17.06
CA GLU A 474 -0.36 25.43 16.05
C GLU A 474 -0.97 24.60 14.92
N LYS A 475 -1.85 23.65 15.26
CA LYS A 475 -2.60 22.89 14.25
C LYS A 475 -3.44 23.81 13.36
N SER A 476 -4.15 24.77 13.95
CA SER A 476 -5.04 25.68 13.22
C SER A 476 -4.27 26.59 12.27
N LYS A 477 -3.09 27.06 12.67
CA LYS A 477 -2.18 27.84 11.83
C LYS A 477 -1.75 27.05 10.59
N ALA A 478 -1.26 25.82 10.78
CA ALA A 478 -0.83 24.96 9.69
C ALA A 478 -1.96 24.62 8.71
N VAL A 479 -3.17 24.35 9.22
CA VAL A 479 -4.36 24.09 8.37
C VAL A 479 -4.75 25.33 7.56
N SER A 480 -4.71 26.52 8.16
CA SER A 480 -5.03 27.78 7.47
C SER A 480 -4.06 28.04 6.30
N GLU A 481 -2.77 27.85 6.54
CA GLU A 481 -1.72 28.02 5.54
C GLU A 481 -1.83 26.99 4.41
N ALA A 482 -1.99 25.70 4.75
CA ALA A 482 -2.26 24.63 3.78
C ALA A 482 -3.52 24.91 2.93
N SER A 483 -4.59 25.42 3.56
CA SER A 483 -5.85 25.74 2.87
C SER A 483 -5.69 26.84 1.82
N LYS A 484 -4.76 27.78 2.02
CA LYS A 484 -4.43 28.80 1.01
C LYS A 484 -3.82 28.15 -0.23
N SER A 485 -2.81 27.30 -0.04
CA SER A 485 -2.16 26.55 -1.12
C SER A 485 -3.12 25.62 -1.86
N ILE A 486 -4.08 24.99 -1.17
CA ILE A 486 -5.14 24.17 -1.80
C ILE A 486 -6.06 25.01 -2.69
N ARG A 487 -6.42 26.24 -2.29
CA ARG A 487 -7.25 27.12 -3.13
C ARG A 487 -6.51 27.54 -4.41
N GLU A 488 -5.21 27.80 -4.31
CA GLU A 488 -4.35 28.10 -5.47
C GLU A 488 -4.33 26.91 -6.45
N LEU A 489 -4.17 25.68 -5.95
CA LEU A 489 -4.24 24.45 -6.77
C LEU A 489 -5.59 24.28 -7.48
N LYS A 490 -6.71 24.52 -6.78
CA LYS A 490 -8.05 24.44 -7.39
C LYS A 490 -8.23 25.46 -8.52
N LEU A 491 -7.68 26.66 -8.36
CA LEU A 491 -7.70 27.68 -9.41
C LEU A 491 -6.88 27.25 -10.64
N ALA A 492 -5.65 26.78 -10.42
CA ALA A 492 -4.77 26.29 -11.50
C ALA A 492 -5.40 25.12 -12.25
N THR A 493 -6.02 24.18 -11.53
CA THR A 493 -6.74 23.03 -12.11
C THR A 493 -7.90 23.48 -13.00
N SER A 494 -8.67 24.49 -12.57
CA SER A 494 -9.75 25.06 -13.36
C SER A 494 -9.25 25.74 -14.64
N GLN A 495 -8.12 26.46 -14.55
CA GLN A 495 -7.52 27.15 -15.69
C GLN A 495 -7.05 26.16 -16.77
N ILE A 496 -6.25 25.15 -16.38
CA ILE A 496 -5.72 24.17 -17.35
C ILE A 496 -6.84 23.32 -17.97
N ARG A 497 -7.90 23.02 -17.21
CA ARG A 497 -9.09 22.32 -17.71
C ARG A 497 -9.76 23.06 -18.87
N VAL A 498 -9.96 24.37 -18.71
CA VAL A 498 -10.57 25.22 -19.75
C VAL A 498 -9.67 25.28 -20.98
N GLU A 499 -8.36 25.40 -20.78
CA GLU A 499 -7.40 25.44 -21.88
C GLU A 499 -7.39 24.14 -22.69
N MET A 500 -7.29 22.99 -22.02
CA MET A 500 -7.28 21.68 -22.67
C MET A 500 -8.60 21.38 -23.40
N THR A 501 -9.73 21.76 -22.79
CA THR A 501 -11.05 21.62 -23.43
C THR A 501 -11.12 22.42 -24.73
N LYS A 502 -10.59 23.65 -24.75
CA LYS A 502 -10.53 24.47 -25.97
C LYS A 502 -9.57 23.89 -27.01
N ARG A 503 -8.41 23.38 -26.58
CA ARG A 503 -7.35 22.86 -27.45
C ARG A 503 -7.76 21.57 -28.18
N TYR A 504 -8.41 20.66 -27.48
CA TYR A 504 -8.74 19.33 -28.00
C TYR A 504 -10.21 19.14 -28.39
N GLY A 505 -11.09 20.10 -28.05
CA GLY A 505 -12.52 20.01 -28.37
C GLY A 505 -13.27 18.90 -27.63
N VAL A 506 -12.66 18.33 -26.58
CA VAL A 506 -13.25 17.31 -25.70
C VAL A 506 -13.30 17.85 -24.28
N ALA A 507 -14.30 17.45 -23.50
CA ALA A 507 -14.42 17.87 -22.12
C ALA A 507 -13.33 17.22 -21.27
N PHE A 508 -12.50 18.05 -20.64
CA PHE A 508 -11.60 17.66 -19.55
C PHE A 508 -12.31 17.82 -18.21
#